data_AF-A8BE26-F1
#
_entry.id   AF-A8BE26-F1
#
_cell.length_a   1.000
_cell.length_b   1.000
_cell.length_c   1.000
_cell.angle_alpha   90.00
_cell.angle_beta   90.00
_cell.angle_gamma   90.00
#
_symmetry.space_group_name_H-M   'P 1'
#
loop_
_entity.id
_entity.type
_entity.pdbx_description
1 polymer ?
#
loop_
_entity_poly.entity_id
_entity_poly.type
_entity_poly.pdbx_seq_one_letter_code
_entity_poly.pdbx_strand_id
1 'polypeptide(L)'
;MSNPQVCRGYTGSFVGHVCSSCEGKCVSCETSERGAASCRVAQICRVCSQRPRRACVLCGLPGTNLAYYCERCVMLEKDRDGCPVRIS
;
A
#
# COMPACT_ATOMS: atom_id res chain seq x y z
N MET A 1 16.71 -6.78 -13.04
CA MET A 1 15.33 -6.71 -12.52
C MET A 1 15.42 -6.58 -11.00
N SER A 2 15.56 -5.36 -10.49
CA SER A 2 15.63 -5.09 -9.05
C SER A 2 14.27 -5.41 -8.45
N ASN A 3 14.22 -6.39 -7.55
CA ASN A 3 13.02 -6.70 -6.77
C ASN A 3 12.69 -5.45 -5.94
N PRO A 4 11.51 -4.82 -6.09
CA PRO A 4 11.19 -3.60 -5.36
C PRO A 4 11.28 -3.89 -3.87
N GLN A 5 12.18 -3.20 -3.18
CA GLN A 5 12.31 -3.32 -1.74
C GLN A 5 11.06 -2.74 -1.08
N VAL A 6 10.60 -3.32 0.02
CA VAL A 6 9.42 -2.86 0.75
C VAL A 6 9.88 -2.33 2.11
N CYS A 7 9.35 -1.18 2.54
CA CYS A 7 9.83 -0.47 3.72
C CYS A 7 9.77 -1.29 5.02
N ARG A 8 8.64 -1.95 5.31
CA ARG A 8 8.39 -2.75 6.53
C ARG A 8 8.60 -2.00 7.87
N GLY A 9 8.71 -0.68 7.84
CA GLY A 9 8.76 0.13 9.07
C GLY A 9 7.47 0.02 9.88
N TYR A 10 7.56 0.29 11.19
CA TYR A 10 6.42 0.23 12.10
C TYR A 10 5.28 1.15 11.62
N THR A 11 4.10 0.55 11.44
CA THR A 11 2.89 1.25 11.01
C THR A 11 2.16 1.81 12.22
N GLY A 12 1.43 2.91 12.00
CA GLY A 12 0.63 3.56 13.03
C GLY A 12 -0.64 4.14 12.42
N SER A 13 -0.98 5.37 12.79
CA SER A 13 -2.21 6.04 12.35
C SER A 13 -2.17 6.57 10.90
N PHE A 14 -1.02 6.50 10.22
CA PHE A 14 -0.87 7.06 8.88
C PHE A 14 -1.41 6.09 7.82
N VAL A 15 -2.12 6.64 6.83
CA VAL A 15 -2.78 5.87 5.78
C VAL A 15 -2.05 6.06 4.45
N GLY A 16 -1.90 4.97 3.71
CA GLY A 16 -1.32 4.97 2.37
C GLY A 16 -2.33 5.35 1.29
N HIS A 17 -1.82 5.96 0.22
CA HIS A 17 -2.61 6.30 -0.96
C HIS A 17 -2.05 5.65 -2.23
N VAL A 18 -2.89 5.50 -3.26
CA VAL A 18 -2.53 5.03 -4.60
C VAL A 18 -2.96 6.04 -5.66
N CYS A 19 -2.26 6.03 -6.80
CA CYS A 19 -2.66 6.78 -7.99
C CYS A 19 -3.81 6.09 -8.72
N SER A 20 -4.47 6.79 -9.65
CA SER A 20 -5.63 6.27 -10.40
C SER A 20 -5.32 4.98 -11.17
N SER A 21 -4.11 4.82 -11.69
CA SER A 21 -3.68 3.59 -12.41
C SER A 21 -3.46 2.38 -11.48
N CYS A 22 -3.33 2.63 -10.19
CA CYS A 22 -3.13 1.62 -9.14
C CYS A 22 -4.38 1.45 -8.26
N GLU A 23 -5.45 2.17 -8.58
CA GLU A 23 -6.72 2.08 -7.84
C GLU A 23 -7.30 0.67 -7.91
N GLY A 24 -7.81 0.19 -6.76
CA GLY A 24 -8.39 -1.16 -6.64
C GLY A 24 -7.38 -2.31 -6.62
N LYS A 25 -6.07 -2.04 -6.74
CA LYS A 25 -5.02 -3.07 -6.60
C LYS A 25 -4.63 -3.27 -5.14
N CYS A 26 -4.44 -4.52 -4.74
CA CYS A 26 -3.87 -4.86 -3.45
C CYS A 26 -2.42 -4.36 -3.32
N VAL A 27 -2.07 -3.72 -2.21
CA VAL A 27 -0.72 -3.19 -1.97
C VAL A 27 0.38 -4.26 -1.86
N SER A 28 0.00 -5.52 -1.60
CA SER A 28 0.94 -6.63 -1.41
C SER A 28 1.11 -7.47 -2.69
N CYS A 29 0.00 -7.89 -3.32
CA CYS A 29 0.01 -8.80 -4.46
C CYS A 29 -0.41 -8.17 -5.79
N GLU A 30 -0.69 -6.86 -5.82
CA GLU A 30 -1.01 -6.05 -7.01
C GLU A 30 -2.24 -6.48 -7.83
N THR A 31 -2.96 -7.50 -7.38
CA THR A 31 -4.14 -8.03 -8.04
C THR A 31 -5.30 -7.06 -7.82
N SER A 32 -5.98 -6.70 -8.90
CA SER A 32 -7.25 -5.96 -8.85
C SER A 32 -8.39 -6.95 -8.93
N GLU A 33 -9.10 -7.18 -7.82
CA GLU A 33 -10.30 -8.01 -7.84
C GLU A 33 -11.53 -7.10 -7.93
N ARG A 34 -12.51 -7.48 -8.76
CA ARG A 34 -13.84 -6.84 -8.81
C ARG A 34 -14.55 -7.13 -7.48
N GLY A 35 -14.26 -6.35 -6.46
CA GLY A 35 -14.67 -6.58 -5.08
C GLY A 35 -13.58 -6.31 -4.04
N ALA A 36 -12.33 -6.08 -4.45
CA ALA A 36 -11.18 -5.77 -3.57
C ALA A 36 -11.26 -4.41 -2.87
N ALA A 37 -12.35 -3.66 -3.04
CA ALA A 37 -12.61 -2.49 -2.24
C ALA A 37 -12.76 -2.93 -0.77
N SER A 38 -11.70 -2.68 -0.01
CA SER A 38 -11.70 -2.52 1.44
C SER A 38 -11.98 -3.75 2.32
N CYS A 39 -11.10 -4.76 2.30
CA CYS A 39 -10.96 -5.57 3.52
C CYS A 39 -10.20 -4.78 4.59
N ARG A 40 -9.05 -4.19 4.22
CA ARG A 40 -8.27 -3.38 5.16
C ARG A 40 -7.54 -2.24 4.47
N VAL A 41 -7.68 -1.03 5.01
CA VAL A 41 -6.91 0.15 4.60
C VAL A 41 -5.43 -0.08 4.95
N ALA A 42 -4.55 0.18 3.99
CA ALA A 42 -3.12 0.03 4.19
C ALA A 42 -2.57 1.17 5.05
N GLN A 43 -1.97 0.80 6.18
CA GLN A 43 -1.27 1.74 7.05
C GLN A 43 0.19 1.87 6.62
N ILE A 44 0.75 3.07 6.76
CA ILE A 44 2.14 3.37 6.44
C ILE A 44 2.90 3.85 7.68
N CYS A 45 4.23 3.77 7.62
CA CYS A 45 5.07 4.30 8.69
C CYS A 45 5.15 5.83 8.61
N ARG A 46 5.51 6.47 9.73
CA ARG A 46 5.69 7.93 9.82
C ARG A 46 6.65 8.48 8.77
N VAL A 47 7.75 7.77 8.50
CA VAL A 47 8.77 8.18 7.52
C VAL A 47 8.18 8.19 6.10
N CYS A 48 7.45 7.15 5.72
CA CYS A 48 6.83 7.11 4.39
C CYS A 48 5.67 8.11 4.25
N SER A 49 5.01 8.46 5.35
CA SER A 49 3.99 9.52 5.36
C SER A 49 4.57 10.91 5.09
N GLN A 50 5.87 11.12 5.29
CA GLN A 50 6.56 12.39 5.03
C GLN A 50 7.08 12.49 3.58
N ARG A 51 6.98 11.41 2.78
CA ARG A 51 7.24 11.49 1.34
C ARG A 51 6.34 12.55 0.70
N PRO A 52 6.69 13.07 -0.50
CA PRO A 52 5.86 14.03 -1.22
C PRO A 52 4.40 13.65 -1.11
N ARG A 53 3.58 14.60 -0.62
CA ARG A 53 2.21 14.35 -0.20
C ARG A 53 1.51 13.55 -1.29
N ARG A 54 0.84 12.46 -0.89
CA ARG A 54 0.04 11.62 -1.78
C ARG A 54 0.87 10.80 -2.78
N ALA A 55 2.11 10.44 -2.45
CA ALA A 55 2.86 9.46 -3.24
C ALA A 55 2.21 8.07 -3.15
N CYS A 56 2.00 7.44 -4.31
CA CYS A 56 1.43 6.11 -4.44
C CYS A 56 2.31 5.08 -3.74
N VAL A 57 1.74 4.24 -2.88
CA VAL A 57 2.50 3.20 -2.14
C VAL A 57 3.11 2.13 -3.06
N LEU A 58 2.58 1.95 -4.27
CA LEU A 58 3.04 0.96 -5.25
C LEU A 58 4.10 1.49 -6.22
N CYS A 59 3.96 2.74 -6.68
CA CYS A 59 4.79 3.29 -7.77
C CYS A 59 5.36 4.69 -7.50
N GLY A 60 5.02 5.32 -6.38
CA GLY A 60 5.50 6.66 -6.02
C GLY A 60 4.83 7.83 -6.73
N LEU A 61 4.03 7.60 -7.78
CA LEU A 61 3.31 8.67 -8.49
C LEU A 61 2.25 9.35 -7.61
N PRO A 62 1.90 10.62 -7.85
CA PRO A 62 0.85 11.31 -7.09
C PRO A 62 -0.51 10.59 -7.17
N GLY A 63 -1.20 10.46 -6.05
CA GLY A 63 -2.40 9.65 -5.93
C GLY A 63 -3.18 9.89 -4.64
N THR A 64 -4.49 10.09 -4.76
CA THR A 64 -5.36 10.48 -3.63
C THR A 64 -6.19 9.31 -3.09
N ASN A 65 -6.33 8.25 -3.87
CA ASN A 65 -7.20 7.13 -3.55
C ASN A 65 -6.61 6.30 -2.43
N LEU A 66 -7.46 5.75 -1.57
CA LEU A 66 -6.99 4.93 -0.44
C LEU A 66 -6.34 3.64 -0.95
N ALA A 67 -5.25 3.25 -0.30
CA ALA A 67 -4.58 1.99 -0.56
C ALA A 67 -5.18 0.88 0.32
N TYR A 68 -5.30 -0.33 -0.21
CA TYR A 68 -5.95 -1.44 0.49
C TYR A 68 -5.21 -2.78 0.34
N TYR A 69 -5.42 -3.67 1.31
CA TYR A 69 -5.12 -5.09 1.20
C TYR A 69 -6.37 -5.86 0.77
N CYS A 70 -6.21 -6.83 -0.13
CA CYS A 70 -7.27 -7.78 -0.46
C CYS A 70 -7.46 -8.82 0.67
N GLU A 71 -8.62 -9.48 0.67
CA GLU A 71 -9.00 -10.46 1.68
C GLU A 71 -7.96 -11.57 1.86
N ARG A 72 -7.50 -12.16 0.75
CA ARG A 72 -6.48 -13.21 0.75
C ARG A 72 -5.19 -12.76 1.43
N CYS A 73 -4.75 -11.53 1.20
CA CYS A 73 -3.55 -11.00 1.85
C CYS A 73 -3.76 -10.76 3.34
N VAL A 74 -4.96 -10.35 3.76
CA VAL A 74 -5.31 -10.19 5.17
C VAL A 74 -5.39 -11.55 5.87
N MET A 75 -5.99 -12.57 5.24
CA MET A 75 -6.04 -13.94 5.76
C MET A 75 -4.66 -14.58 5.92
N LEU A 76 -3.71 -14.20 5.05
CA LEU A 76 -2.30 -14.60 5.14
C LEU A 76 -1.46 -13.66 6.04
N GLU A 77 -2.12 -12.75 6.77
CA GLU A 77 -1.53 -11.79 7.69
C GLU A 77 -0.46 -10.86 7.06
N LYS A 78 -0.51 -10.65 5.74
CA LYS A 78 0.41 -9.75 5.01
C LYS A 78 0.20 -8.29 5.36
N ASP A 79 -0.97 -7.93 5.86
CA ASP A 79 -1.28 -6.61 6.40
C ASP A 79 -0.54 -6.29 7.72
N ARG A 80 0.10 -7.30 8.32
CA ARG A 80 0.88 -7.17 9.56
C ARG A 80 2.40 -7.14 9.35
N ASP A 81 2.87 -7.29 8.11
CA ASP A 81 4.30 -7.27 7.76
C ASP A 81 4.97 -5.87 7.91
N GLY A 82 4.20 -4.85 8.30
CA GLY A 82 4.64 -3.46 8.45
C GLY A 82 4.35 -2.61 7.21
N CYS A 83 5.08 -1.50 7.06
CA CYS A 83 4.80 -0.51 6.02
C CYS A 83 4.93 -1.10 4.59
N PRO A 84 3.85 -1.11 3.78
CA PRO A 84 3.83 -1.73 2.46
C PRO A 84 4.42 -0.86 1.35
N VAL A 85 4.93 0.33 1.68
CA VAL A 85 5.46 1.26 0.68
C VAL A 85 6.66 0.64 -0.02
N ARG A 86 6.58 0.58 -1.35
CA ARG A 86 7.70 0.21 -2.20
C ARG A 86 8.74 1.33 -2.20
N ILE A 87 9.95 0.95 -1.87
CA ILE A 87 11.12 1.81 -1.91
C ILE A 87 11.95 1.40 -3.14
N SER A 88 12.19 2.38 -4.00
CA SER A 88 13.11 2.31 -5.12
C SER A 88 14.44 2.95 -4.73
#